data_AF-A0A381RY51-F1
#
_entry.id   AF-A0A381RY51-F1
#
_cell.length_a   1.000
_cell.length_b   1.000
_cell.length_c   1.000
_cell.angle_alpha   90.00
_cell.angle_beta   90.00
_cell.angle_gamma   90.00
#
_symmetry.space_group_name_H-M   'P 1'
#
loop_
_entity.id
_entity.type
_entity.pdbx_description
1 polymer ?
#
loop_
_entity_poly.entity_id
_entity_poly.type
_entity_poly.pdbx_seq_one_letter_code
_entity_poly.pdbx_strand_id
1 'polypeptide(L)'
;MKFVKLINQHGLKGKVRANKTGCLDACELGAAVVIYPDNIWYTRVSVNDVDEIFKTSILKNGVVKRLVATKDTWNELKKIRESNQ
;
A
#
# COMPACT_ATOMS: atom_id res chain seq x y z
N MET A 1 3.24 8.56 12.04
CA MET A 1 3.09 7.53 10.98
C MET A 1 2.47 6.28 11.61
N LYS A 2 1.24 5.91 11.22
CA LYS A 2 0.45 4.86 11.90
C LYS A 2 1.12 3.47 11.81
N PHE A 3 1.72 3.12 10.67
CA PHE A 3 2.52 1.90 10.51
C PHE A 3 3.67 1.77 11.54
N VAL A 4 4.43 2.84 11.79
CA VAL A 4 5.54 2.80 12.78
C VAL A 4 5.03 2.54 14.19
N LYS A 5 3.87 3.13 14.56
CA LYS A 5 3.25 2.86 15.86
C LYS A 5 2.90 1.38 16.01
N LEU A 6 2.26 0.80 14.99
CA LEU A 6 1.87 -0.62 14.99
C LEU A 6 3.08 -1.57 15.03
N ILE A 7 4.14 -1.27 14.28
CA ILE A 7 5.41 -2.03 14.31
C ILE A 7 5.98 -2.07 15.73
N ASN A 8 6.02 -0.92 16.40
CA ASN A 8 6.55 -0.83 17.76
C ASN A 8 5.68 -1.61 18.77
N GLN A 9 4.36 -1.50 18.66
CA GLN A 9 3.40 -2.17 19.54
C GLN A 9 3.45 -3.70 19.42
N HIS A 10 3.77 -4.23 18.25
CA HIS A 10 3.85 -5.68 18.01
C HIS A 10 5.29 -6.22 18.15
N GLY A 11 6.25 -5.43 18.64
CA GLY A 11 7.63 -5.86 18.82
C GLY A 11 8.37 -6.21 17.52
N LEU A 12 7.94 -5.64 16.38
CA LEU A 12 8.49 -5.95 15.05
C LEU A 12 9.67 -5.07 14.63
N LYS A 13 10.21 -4.24 15.55
CA LYS A 13 11.40 -3.42 15.28
C LYS A 13 12.56 -4.31 14.82
N GLY A 14 13.27 -3.88 13.77
CA GLY A 14 14.37 -4.62 13.16
C GLY A 14 13.93 -5.74 12.21
N LYS A 15 12.67 -6.18 12.25
CA LYS A 15 12.10 -7.16 11.32
C LYS A 15 11.28 -6.50 10.21
N VAL A 16 10.48 -5.50 10.59
CA VAL A 16 9.62 -4.74 9.67
C VAL A 16 10.01 -3.28 9.74
N ARG A 17 10.17 -2.66 8.57
CA ARG A 17 10.45 -1.23 8.42
C ARG A 17 9.31 -0.57 7.64
N ALA A 18 8.84 0.56 8.13
CA ALA A 18 8.00 1.46 7.36
C ALA A 18 8.72 2.79 7.18
N ASN A 19 8.79 3.29 5.95
CA ASN A 19 9.34 4.60 5.62
C ASN A 19 8.35 5.38 4.76
N LYS A 20 8.52 6.70 4.72
CA LYS A 20 7.89 7.54 3.71
C LYS A 20 8.73 7.42 2.42
N THR A 21 8.08 7.59 1.28
CA THR A 21 8.73 7.63 -0.03
C THR A 21 8.30 8.90 -0.76
N GLY A 22 9.01 9.25 -1.82
CA GLY A 22 8.53 10.20 -2.82
C GLY A 22 7.47 9.59 -3.73
N CYS A 23 7.30 10.18 -4.91
CA CYS A 23 6.40 9.68 -5.94
C CYS A 23 6.74 8.23 -6.34
N LEU A 24 5.71 7.39 -6.47
CA LEU A 24 5.79 6.00 -6.93
C LEU A 24 5.13 5.82 -8.30
N ASP A 25 4.97 6.90 -9.06
CA ASP A 25 4.30 6.94 -10.37
C ASP A 25 2.85 6.40 -10.38
N ALA A 26 2.14 6.56 -9.26
CA ALA A 26 0.74 6.13 -9.10
C ALA A 26 -0.11 7.22 -8.44
N CYS A 27 0.16 8.49 -8.78
CA CYS A 27 -0.45 9.66 -8.15
C CYS A 27 -1.97 9.69 -8.32
N GLU A 28 -2.44 9.35 -9.51
CA GLU A 28 -3.86 9.36 -9.92
C GLU A 28 -4.68 8.30 -9.17
N LEU A 29 -4.02 7.30 -8.60
CA LEU A 29 -4.60 6.25 -7.76
C LEU A 29 -4.15 6.37 -6.30
N GLY A 30 -3.63 7.53 -5.89
CA GLY A 30 -3.06 7.75 -4.56
C GLY A 30 -4.09 7.73 -3.42
N ALA A 31 -3.69 7.50 -2.17
CA ALA A 31 -2.32 7.21 -1.72
C ALA A 31 -1.90 5.76 -2.03
N ALA A 32 -0.64 5.58 -2.44
CA ALA A 32 -0.06 4.28 -2.74
C ALA A 32 0.79 3.75 -1.57
N VAL A 33 0.70 2.44 -1.30
CA VAL A 33 1.53 1.73 -0.32
C VAL A 33 2.06 0.47 -0.97
N VAL A 34 3.37 0.23 -0.84
CA VAL A 34 4.02 -0.97 -1.38
C VAL A 34 4.61 -1.78 -0.24
N ILE A 35 4.38 -3.09 -0.26
CA ILE A 35 4.94 -4.04 0.70
C ILE A 35 5.93 -4.94 -0.03
N TYR A 36 7.16 -4.97 0.48
CA TYR A 36 8.22 -5.88 0.06
C TYR A 36 8.49 -6.94 1.14
N PRO A 37 8.95 -8.15 0.77
CA PRO A 37 9.38 -8.57 -0.58
C PRO A 37 8.23 -9.01 -1.52
N ASP A 38 7.01 -9.14 -1.01
CA ASP A 38 5.86 -9.73 -1.74
C ASP A 38 5.34 -8.91 -2.94
N ASN A 39 5.91 -7.72 -3.17
CA ASN A 39 5.53 -6.79 -4.25
C ASN A 39 4.02 -6.50 -4.28
N ILE A 40 3.41 -6.34 -3.09
CA ILE A 40 2.00 -6.02 -2.97
C ILE A 40 1.85 -4.50 -3.08
N TRP A 41 1.07 -4.06 -4.08
CA TRP A 41 0.70 -2.67 -4.27
C TRP A 41 -0.71 -2.44 -3.75
N TYR A 42 -0.87 -1.48 -2.86
CA TYR A 42 -2.16 -0.95 -2.45
C TYR A 42 -2.34 0.45 -3.03
N THR A 43 -3.51 0.68 -3.62
CA THR A 43 -3.90 1.98 -4.18
C THR A 43 -5.13 2.51 -3.45
N ARG A 44 -5.38 3.82 -3.57
CA ARG A 44 -6.52 4.52 -2.95
C ARG A 44 -6.59 4.30 -1.43
N VAL A 45 -5.43 4.21 -0.79
CA VAL A 45 -5.33 3.90 0.64
C VAL A 45 -5.75 5.10 1.48
N SER A 46 -6.62 4.86 2.46
CA SER A 46 -6.99 5.80 3.51
C SER A 46 -6.31 5.46 4.85
N VAL A 47 -6.33 6.40 5.80
CA VAL A 47 -5.78 6.18 7.15
C VAL A 47 -6.52 5.07 7.92
N ASN A 48 -7.80 4.85 7.60
CA ASN A 48 -8.64 3.83 8.22
C ASN A 48 -8.22 2.41 7.79
N ASP A 49 -7.62 2.28 6.60
CA ASP A 49 -7.21 1.00 6.03
C ASP A 49 -5.92 0.44 6.65
N VAL A 50 -5.14 1.29 7.31
CA VAL A 50 -3.81 0.93 7.82
C VAL A 50 -3.87 -0.24 8.81
N ASP A 51 -4.89 -0.31 9.66
CA ASP A 51 -5.01 -1.43 10.62
C ASP A 51 -5.31 -2.75 9.93
N GLU A 52 -6.13 -2.72 8.87
CA GLU A 52 -6.46 -3.91 8.07
C GLU A 52 -5.24 -4.38 7.27
N ILE A 53 -4.54 -3.46 6.62
CA ILE A 53 -3.29 -3.76 5.88
C ILE A 53 -2.26 -4.37 6.81
N PHE A 54 -2.06 -3.78 7.99
CA PHE A 54 -1.06 -4.28 8.95
C PHE A 54 -1.42 -5.69 9.45
N LYS A 55 -2.66 -5.92 9.89
CA LYS A 55 -3.09 -7.22 10.40
C LYS A 55 -3.09 -8.31 9.32
N THR A 56 -3.40 -7.95 8.09
CA THR A 56 -3.51 -8.92 6.99
C THR A 56 -2.16 -9.20 6.36
N SER A 57 -1.45 -8.17 5.90
CA SER A 57 -0.21 -8.36 5.15
C SER A 57 1.01 -8.52 6.04
N ILE A 58 1.14 -7.73 7.11
CA ILE A 58 2.36 -7.76 7.93
C ILE A 58 2.32 -8.91 8.96
N LEU A 59 1.17 -9.20 9.56
CA LEU A 59 1.06 -10.25 10.58
C LEU A 59 0.70 -11.63 10.04
N LYS A 60 -0.01 -11.70 8.90
CA LYS A 60 -0.57 -12.97 8.37
C LYS A 60 -0.09 -13.30 6.95
N ASN A 61 0.82 -12.51 6.36
CA ASN A 61 1.31 -12.68 4.99
C ASN A 61 0.17 -12.78 3.95
N GLY A 62 -0.94 -12.05 4.17
CA GLY A 62 -2.11 -12.03 3.30
C GLY A 62 -2.23 -10.74 2.47
N VAL A 63 -3.28 -10.67 1.65
CA VAL A 63 -3.57 -9.53 0.77
C VAL A 63 -4.97 -8.96 1.04
N VAL A 64 -5.06 -7.64 1.19
CA VAL A 64 -6.33 -6.91 1.29
C VAL A 64 -6.92 -6.73 -0.12
N LYS A 65 -7.81 -7.64 -0.52
CA LYS A 65 -8.32 -7.75 -1.90
C LYS A 65 -8.98 -6.48 -2.45
N ARG A 66 -9.59 -5.66 -1.59
CA ARG A 66 -10.28 -4.42 -2.03
C ARG A 66 -9.33 -3.28 -2.39
N LEU A 67 -8.08 -3.31 -1.89
CA LEU A 67 -7.09 -2.25 -2.07
C LEU A 67 -5.98 -2.64 -3.03
N VAL A 68 -5.78 -3.96 -3.24
CA VAL A 68 -4.65 -4.45 -4.04
C VAL A 68 -4.80 -4.01 -5.49
N ALA A 69 -3.71 -3.48 -6.05
CA ALA A 69 -3.68 -3.12 -7.45
C ALA A 69 -3.67 -4.38 -8.31
N THR A 70 -4.62 -4.48 -9.21
CA THR A 70 -4.71 -5.55 -10.20
C THR A 70 -4.33 -5.02 -11.58
N LYS A 71 -4.34 -5.90 -12.60
CA LYS A 71 -4.18 -5.48 -14.00
C LYS A 71 -5.19 -4.40 -14.39
N ASP A 72 -6.42 -4.49 -13.90
CA ASP A 72 -7.47 -3.53 -14.19
C ASP A 72 -7.17 -2.16 -13.58
N THR A 73 -6.64 -2.15 -12.36
CA THR A 73 -6.19 -0.92 -11.70
C THR A 73 -5.13 -0.18 -12.53
N TRP A 74 -4.16 -0.91 -13.09
CA TRP A 74 -3.13 -0.30 -13.93
C TRP A 74 -3.64 0.12 -15.30
N ASN A 75 -4.60 -0.61 -15.87
CA ASN A 75 -5.27 -0.21 -17.11
C ASN A 75 -6.09 1.07 -16.92
N GLU A 76 -6.76 1.22 -15.78
CA GLU A 76 -7.46 2.46 -15.41
C GLU A 76 -6.48 3.63 -15.30
N LEU A 77 -5.34 3.45 -14.63
CA LEU A 77 -4.30 4.48 -14.54
C LEU A 77 -3.84 4.96 -15.92
N LYS A 78 -3.60 4.03 -16.85
CA LYS A 78 -3.22 4.35 -18.23
C LYS A 78 -4.29 5.16 -18.94
N LYS A 79 -5.56 4.75 -18.84
CA LYS A 79 -6.69 5.48 -19.44
C LYS A 79 -6.81 6.90 -18.90
N ILE A 80 -6.65 7.09 -17.59
CA ILE A 80 -6.67 8.42 -16.97
C ILE A 80 -5.57 9.30 -17.57
N ARG A 81 -4.35 8.77 -17.71
CA ARG A 81 -3.21 9.49 -18.29
C ARG A 81 -3.44 9.83 -19.76
N GLU A 82 -3.96 8.90 -20.55
CA GLU A 82 -4.30 9.10 -21.97
C GLU A 82 -5.41 10.15 -22.13
N SER A 83 -6.38 10.22 -21.21
CA SER A 83 -7.45 11.23 -21.26
C SER A 83 -7.02 12.65 -20.88
N ASN A 84 -5.87 12.78 -20.20
CA ASN A 84 -5.32 14.05 -19.75
C ASN A 84 -4.25 14.60 -20.70
N GLN A 85 -4.06 13.94 -21.84
CA GLN A 85 -3.12 14.30 -22.90
C GLN A 85 -3.86 14.90 -24.09
#